data_AF-A0A959BK18-F1
#
_entry.id   AF-A0A959BK18-F1
#
_cell.length_a   1.000
_cell.length_b   1.000
_cell.length_c   1.000
_cell.angle_alpha   90.00
_cell.angle_beta   90.00
_cell.angle_gamma   90.00
#
_symmetry.space_group_name_H-M   'P 1'
#
loop_
_entity.id
_entity.type
_entity.pdbx_description
1 polymer ?
#
loop_
_entity_poly.entity_id
_entity_poly.type
_entity_poly.pdbx_seq_one_letter_code
_entity_poly.pdbx_strand_id
1 'polypeptide(L)'
;MYEFAIAASLLSLGAIDFGIIVDGSVVMTEANMRNLAERGRQLGRPLSAAERLEVVASSAKQVARPIVFGMAIIMVVFLPVLALEGIEGKMFRPMAWTFIFALGGALLIALTLSPVLGYYFLPKRVSEREGPVARAMNAGFGWLLGAALRVRWLVLAGALLLVVAAGWTSTRLG
;
A
#
# COMPACT_ATOMS: atom_id res chain seq x y z
N MET A 1 10.72 18.85 -9.25
CA MET A 1 10.22 18.82 -10.65
C MET A 1 10.61 20.07 -11.41
N TYR A 2 10.31 21.27 -10.89
CA TYR A 2 10.67 22.55 -11.52
C TYR A 2 12.20 22.73 -11.71
N GLU A 3 12.99 22.42 -10.68
CA GLU A 3 14.47 22.48 -10.71
C GLU A 3 15.13 21.45 -11.65
N PHE A 4 14.45 20.35 -11.97
CA PHE A 4 15.00 19.26 -12.81
C PHE A 4 14.52 19.31 -14.26
N ALA A 5 13.83 20.38 -14.68
CA ALA A 5 13.31 20.57 -16.03
C ALA A 5 12.51 19.38 -16.58
N ILE A 6 11.78 18.66 -15.71
CA ILE A 6 10.95 17.53 -16.14
C ILE A 6 9.66 18.09 -16.73
N ALA A 7 9.46 17.92 -18.04
CA ALA A 7 8.21 18.27 -18.69
C ALA A 7 7.06 17.43 -18.11
N ALA A 8 5.98 18.08 -17.67
CA ALA A 8 4.75 17.45 -17.22
C ALA A 8 4.01 16.84 -18.43
N SER A 9 4.53 15.72 -18.95
CA SER A 9 3.92 14.99 -20.06
C SER A 9 2.84 14.03 -19.55
N LEU A 10 1.83 13.74 -20.39
CA LEU A 10 0.78 12.75 -20.10
C LEU A 10 1.35 11.37 -19.71
N LEU A 11 2.52 11.01 -20.23
CA LEU A 11 3.22 9.77 -19.93
C LEU A 11 3.86 9.77 -18.52
N SER A 12 4.23 10.96 -18.00
CA SER A 12 4.73 11.12 -16.63
C SER A 12 3.64 11.39 -15.60
N LEU A 13 2.52 12.02 -15.98
CA LEU A 13 1.44 12.40 -15.07
C LEU A 13 0.30 11.36 -15.04
N GLY A 14 0.01 10.72 -16.18
CA GLY A 14 -1.04 9.71 -16.31
C GLY A 14 -0.61 8.28 -15.94
N ALA A 15 0.70 8.02 -15.86
CA ALA A 15 1.23 6.73 -15.39
C ALA A 15 1.42 6.66 -13.87
N ILE A 16 1.25 7.78 -13.16
CA ILE A 16 1.31 7.78 -11.69
C ILE A 16 0.03 7.12 -11.18
N ASP A 17 0.16 5.86 -10.77
CA ASP A 17 -0.86 5.20 -9.99
C ASP A 17 -0.96 5.91 -8.63
N PHE A 18 -1.96 6.77 -8.48
CA PHE A 18 -2.27 7.43 -7.21
C PHE A 18 -2.39 6.41 -6.07
N GLY A 19 -2.81 5.17 -6.37
CA GLY A 19 -2.91 4.07 -5.42
C GLY A 19 -1.60 3.82 -4.68
N ILE A 20 -0.48 3.72 -5.39
CA ILE A 20 0.84 3.47 -4.80
C ILE A 20 1.28 4.66 -3.92
N ILE A 21 0.96 5.89 -4.33
CA ILE A 21 1.33 7.11 -3.58
C ILE A 21 0.53 7.20 -2.26
N VAL A 22 -0.75 6.86 -2.28
CA VAL A 22 -1.61 6.99 -1.08
C VAL A 22 -1.58 5.77 -0.16
N ASP A 23 -1.10 4.62 -0.64
CA ASP A 23 -1.12 3.33 0.07
C ASP A 23 -0.58 3.45 1.51
N GLY A 24 0.61 4.00 1.70
CA GLY A 24 1.19 4.14 3.04
C GLY A 24 0.36 4.98 4.01
N SER A 25 -0.33 6.02 3.51
CA SER A 25 -1.23 6.84 4.34
C SER A 25 -2.53 6.10 4.67
N VAL A 26 -3.05 5.30 3.75
CA VAL A 26 -4.23 4.45 3.96
C VAL A 26 -3.92 3.37 5.00
N VAL A 27 -2.80 2.65 4.85
CA VAL A 27 -2.31 1.64 5.81
C VAL A 27 -2.12 2.25 7.20
N MET A 28 -1.51 3.43 7.30
CA MET A 28 -1.36 4.15 8.57
C MET A 28 -2.71 4.50 9.21
N THR A 29 -3.64 5.01 8.41
CA THR A 29 -4.98 5.42 8.87
C THR A 29 -5.82 4.21 9.31
N GLU A 30 -5.75 3.10 8.58
CA GLU A 30 -6.43 1.85 8.93
C GLU A 30 -5.87 1.27 10.23
N ALA A 31 -4.54 1.26 10.40
CA ALA A 31 -3.90 0.81 11.64
C ALA A 31 -4.33 1.67 12.84
N ASN A 32 -4.33 2.99 12.69
CA ASN A 32 -4.82 3.91 13.72
C ASN A 32 -6.29 3.65 14.05
N MET A 33 -7.15 3.53 13.03
CA MET A 33 -8.58 3.27 13.21
C MET A 33 -8.82 1.94 13.93
N ARG A 34 -8.13 0.88 13.50
CA ARG A 34 -8.22 -0.45 14.07
C ARG A 34 -7.80 -0.47 15.54
N ASN A 35 -6.62 0.06 15.86
CA ASN A 35 -6.11 0.07 17.23
C ASN A 35 -6.94 0.97 18.16
N LEU A 36 -7.46 2.10 17.66
CA LEU A 36 -8.41 2.94 18.41
C LEU A 36 -9.72 2.20 18.69
N ALA A 37 -10.25 1.46 17.71
CA ALA A 37 -11.46 0.66 17.87
C ALA A 37 -11.26 -0.50 18.87
N GLU A 38 -10.15 -1.24 18.75
CA GLU A 38 -9.78 -2.31 19.67
C GLU A 38 -9.62 -1.79 21.10
N ARG A 39 -8.91 -0.67 21.31
CA ARG A 39 -8.74 -0.10 22.66
C ARG A 39 -10.04 0.46 23.25
N GLY A 40 -10.88 1.07 22.42
CA GLY A 40 -12.22 1.53 22.83
C GLY A 40 -13.13 0.37 23.25
N ARG A 41 -13.07 -0.77 22.55
CA ARG A 41 -13.78 -2.00 22.94
C ARG A 41 -13.28 -2.56 24.26
N GLN A 42 -11.97 -2.65 24.45
CA GLN A 42 -11.37 -3.16 25.69
C GLN A 42 -11.79 -2.35 26.92
N LEU A 43 -11.90 -1.02 26.79
CA LEU A 43 -12.27 -0.13 27.89
C LEU A 43 -13.79 0.02 28.07
N GLY A 44 -14.60 -0.39 27.10
CA GLY A 44 -16.06 -0.23 27.14
C GLY A 44 -16.54 1.24 27.14
N ARG A 45 -15.64 2.20 26.94
CA ARG A 45 -15.90 3.65 26.95
C ARG A 45 -15.10 4.35 25.85
N PRO A 46 -15.54 5.55 25.41
CA PRO A 46 -14.68 6.37 24.56
C PRO A 46 -13.36 6.71 25.27
N LEU A 47 -12.29 6.70 24.50
CA LEU A 47 -10.94 7.07 24.94
C LEU A 47 -10.86 8.57 25.26
N SER A 48 -10.11 8.91 26.30
CA SER A 48 -9.67 10.27 26.58
C SER A 48 -8.67 10.77 25.54
N ALA A 49 -8.42 12.08 25.50
CA ALA A 49 -7.46 12.68 24.56
C ALA A 49 -6.04 12.10 24.71
N ALA A 50 -5.59 11.92 25.96
CA ALA A 50 -4.28 11.34 26.26
C ALA A 50 -4.17 9.88 25.79
N GLU A 51 -5.19 9.05 26.09
CA GLU A 51 -5.21 7.65 25.66
C GLU A 51 -5.27 7.52 24.13
N ARG A 52 -6.01 8.41 23.43
CA ARG A 52 -6.03 8.42 21.96
C ARG A 52 -4.66 8.74 21.38
N LEU A 53 -3.97 9.73 21.93
CA LEU A 53 -2.64 10.13 21.45
C LEU A 53 -1.64 8.98 21.62
N GLU A 54 -1.68 8.30 22.76
CA GLU A 54 -0.82 7.13 23.03
C GLU A 54 -1.09 5.98 22.06
N VAL A 55 -2.36 5.68 21.78
CA VAL A 55 -2.75 4.64 20.82
C VAL A 55 -2.30 5.00 19.41
N VAL A 56 -2.50 6.23 18.95
CA VAL A 56 -2.06 6.66 17.62
C VAL A 56 -0.53 6.62 17.52
N ALA A 57 0.19 7.08 18.54
CA ALA A 57 1.65 7.08 18.54
C ALA A 57 2.23 5.65 18.52
N SER A 58 1.64 4.73 19.29
CA SER A 58 2.05 3.32 19.30
C SER A 58 1.71 2.61 17.99
N SER A 59 0.52 2.87 17.43
CA SER A 59 0.10 2.36 16.12
C SER A 59 1.04 2.80 15.01
N ALA A 60 1.34 4.10 14.96
CA ALA A 60 2.25 4.66 13.97
C ALA A 60 3.65 4.03 14.04
N LYS A 61 4.18 3.80 15.25
CA LYS A 61 5.47 3.12 15.43
C LYS A 61 5.46 1.67 14.92
N GLN A 62 4.36 0.95 15.09
CA GLN A 62 4.23 -0.44 14.64
C GLN A 62 4.26 -0.54 13.11
N VAL A 63 3.57 0.36 12.41
CA VAL A 63 3.42 0.31 10.95
C VAL A 63 4.45 1.17 10.18
N ALA A 64 5.15 2.09 10.86
CA ALA A 64 6.15 2.94 10.22
C ALA A 64 7.25 2.11 9.52
N ARG A 65 7.78 1.09 10.20
CA ARG A 65 8.83 0.24 9.63
C ARG A 65 8.38 -0.48 8.35
N PRO A 66 7.27 -1.25 8.32
CA PRO A 66 6.85 -1.91 7.10
C PRO A 66 6.51 -0.93 5.97
N ILE A 67 5.92 0.25 6.26
CA ILE A 67 5.64 1.27 5.24
C ILE A 67 6.94 1.79 4.60
N VAL A 68 7.93 2.16 5.42
CA VAL A 68 9.25 2.61 4.93
C VAL A 68 9.91 1.54 4.08
N PHE A 69 9.93 0.29 4.56
CA PHE A 69 10.54 -0.82 3.83
C PHE A 69 9.84 -1.08 2.49
N GLY A 70 8.50 -1.10 2.46
CA GLY A 70 7.74 -1.31 1.23
C GLY A 70 8.00 -0.20 0.20
N MET A 71 7.90 1.07 0.61
CA MET A 71 8.16 2.20 -0.28
C MET A 71 9.61 2.24 -0.75
N ALA A 72 10.57 1.89 0.12
CA ALA A 72 11.99 1.83 -0.26
C ALA A 72 12.25 0.75 -1.32
N ILE A 73 11.61 -0.43 -1.22
CA ILE A 73 11.73 -1.48 -2.24
C ILE A 73 11.23 -0.94 -3.59
N ILE A 74 10.07 -0.28 -3.61
CA ILE A 74 9.51 0.31 -4.84
C ILE A 74 10.48 1.35 -5.42
N MET A 75 11.06 2.24 -4.60
CA MET A 75 12.06 3.20 -5.07
C MET A 75 13.29 2.51 -5.66
N VAL A 76 13.80 1.46 -5.02
CA VAL A 76 14.97 0.70 -5.48
C VAL A 76 14.70 0.03 -6.84
N VAL A 77 13.48 -0.43 -7.10
CA VAL A 77 13.07 -0.98 -8.42
C VAL A 77 13.20 0.06 -9.54
N PHE A 78 13.10 1.35 -9.24
CA PHE A 78 13.32 2.43 -10.23
C PHE A 78 14.78 2.85 -10.40
N LEU A 79 15.70 2.48 -9.49
CA LEU A 79 17.12 2.83 -9.63
C LEU A 79 17.78 2.27 -10.90
N PRO A 80 17.54 1.00 -11.31
CA PRO A 80 18.07 0.47 -12.58
C PRO A 80 17.63 1.28 -13.80
N VAL A 81 16.42 1.84 -13.78
CA VAL A 81 15.90 2.66 -14.88
C VAL A 81 16.74 3.93 -15.08
N LEU A 82 17.31 4.47 -13.99
CA LEU A 82 18.21 5.62 -14.06
C LEU A 82 19.53 5.30 -14.77
N ALA A 83 19.93 4.03 -14.82
CA ALA A 83 21.16 3.58 -15.47
C ALA A 83 20.98 3.33 -16.99
N LEU A 84 19.75 3.37 -17.52
CA LEU A 84 19.52 3.17 -18.96
C LEU A 84 20.21 4.26 -19.79
N GLU A 85 20.95 3.85 -20.82
CA GLU A 85 21.63 4.74 -21.78
C GLU A 85 20.83 4.89 -23.09
N GLY A 86 21.27 5.79 -23.98
CA GLY A 86 20.64 5.98 -25.29
C GLY A 86 19.32 6.77 -25.27
N ILE A 87 18.49 6.55 -26.29
CA ILE A 87 17.21 7.24 -26.48
C ILE A 87 16.20 6.82 -25.41
N GLU A 88 16.22 5.54 -25.02
CA GLU A 88 15.38 4.98 -23.96
C GLU A 88 15.64 5.68 -22.62
N GLY A 89 16.91 5.87 -22.24
CA GLY A 89 17.28 6.59 -21.02
C GLY A 89 16.74 8.02 -20.96
N LYS A 90 16.76 8.76 -22.07
CA LYS A 90 16.22 10.14 -22.12
C LYS A 90 14.72 10.20 -21.86
N MET A 91 13.98 9.16 -22.22
CA MET A 91 12.54 9.09 -22.03
C MET A 91 12.16 8.58 -20.62
N PHE A 92 12.89 7.61 -20.10
CA PHE A 92 12.54 6.94 -18.83
C PHE A 92 13.19 7.53 -17.59
N ARG A 93 14.37 8.16 -17.69
CA ARG A 93 15.03 8.79 -16.53
C ARG A 93 14.16 9.88 -15.88
N PRO A 94 13.52 10.81 -16.63
CA PRO A 94 12.64 11.80 -16.02
C PRO A 94 11.48 11.15 -15.28
N MET A 95 10.88 10.10 -15.83
CA MET A 95 9.80 9.34 -15.18
C MET A 95 10.28 8.67 -13.89
N ALA A 96 11.45 8.01 -13.87
CA ALA A 96 11.96 7.39 -12.64
C ALA A 96 12.18 8.42 -11.52
N TRP A 97 12.70 9.61 -11.86
CA TRP A 97 12.84 10.70 -10.90
C TRP A 97 11.50 11.16 -10.32
N THR A 98 10.46 11.30 -11.15
CA THR A 98 9.14 11.71 -10.64
C THR A 98 8.60 10.70 -9.64
N PHE A 99 8.74 9.39 -9.91
CA PHE A 99 8.33 8.33 -8.98
C PHE A 99 9.09 8.37 -7.66
N ILE A 100 10.42 8.46 -7.70
CA ILE A 100 11.24 8.47 -6.48
C ILE A 100 10.90 9.68 -5.59
N PHE A 101 10.76 10.88 -6.19
CA PHE A 101 10.38 12.07 -5.43
C PHE A 101 8.94 12.01 -4.91
N ALA A 102 8.00 11.50 -5.71
CA ALA A 102 6.60 11.36 -5.30
C ALA A 102 6.45 10.37 -4.15
N LEU A 103 7.08 9.19 -4.24
CA LEU A 103 7.13 8.19 -3.18
C LEU A 103 7.83 8.73 -1.92
N GLY A 104 8.90 9.51 -2.08
CA GLY A 104 9.61 10.12 -0.95
C GLY A 104 8.73 11.12 -0.20
N GLY A 105 8.02 11.98 -0.94
CA GLY A 105 7.04 12.91 -0.37
C GLY A 105 5.86 12.18 0.28
N ALA A 106 5.35 11.14 -0.38
CA ALA A 106 4.27 10.30 0.16
C ALA A 106 4.67 9.62 1.46
N LEU A 107 5.89 9.09 1.55
CA LEU A 107 6.43 8.48 2.75
C LEU A 107 6.49 9.50 3.90
N LEU A 108 6.99 10.70 3.64
CA LEU A 108 7.02 11.78 4.64
C LEU A 108 5.61 12.12 5.13
N ILE A 109 4.65 12.29 4.21
CA ILE A 109 3.24 12.58 4.54
C ILE A 109 2.62 11.43 5.35
N ALA A 110 2.84 10.18 4.96
CA ALA A 110 2.30 9.01 5.64
C ALA A 110 2.82 8.86 7.08
N LEU A 111 4.09 9.19 7.33
CA LEU A 111 4.69 9.07 8.66
C LEU A 111 4.45 10.27 9.57
N THR A 112 4.26 11.46 9.00
CA THR A 112 4.15 12.70 9.79
C THR A 112 2.73 13.21 9.83
N LEU A 113 2.12 13.47 8.67
CA LEU A 113 0.84 14.14 8.56
C LEU A 113 -0.34 13.17 8.79
N SER A 114 -0.29 11.97 8.20
CA SER A 114 -1.35 10.96 8.35
C SER A 114 -1.69 10.61 9.80
N PRO A 115 -0.75 10.34 10.72
CA PRO A 115 -1.11 10.05 12.11
C PRO A 115 -1.72 11.26 12.84
N VAL A 116 -1.23 12.47 12.56
CA VAL A 116 -1.77 13.71 13.15
C VAL A 116 -3.20 13.94 12.68
N LEU A 117 -3.45 13.85 11.36
CA LEU A 117 -4.79 13.95 10.82
C LEU A 117 -5.70 12.83 11.34
N GLY A 118 -5.17 11.61 11.45
CA GLY A 118 -5.89 10.48 12.04
C GLY A 118 -6.37 10.77 13.46
N TYR A 119 -5.54 11.38 14.31
CA TYR A 119 -5.93 11.76 15.67
C TYR A 119 -7.14 12.71 15.71
N TYR A 120 -7.13 13.74 14.86
CA TYR A 120 -8.18 14.78 14.81
C TYR A 120 -9.46 14.34 14.09
N PHE A 121 -9.33 13.66 12.95
CA PHE A 121 -10.45 13.37 12.05
C PHE A 121 -11.07 11.98 12.26
N LEU A 122 -10.39 11.01 12.89
CA LEU A 122 -10.98 9.69 13.10
C LEU A 122 -12.09 9.73 14.16
N PRO A 123 -13.25 9.07 13.91
CA PRO A 123 -14.39 9.10 14.81
C PRO A 123 -14.07 8.51 16.18
N LYS A 124 -14.73 9.04 17.23
CA LYS A 124 -14.54 8.60 18.63
C LYS A 124 -15.16 7.25 18.95
N ARG A 125 -16.14 6.83 18.15
CA ARG A 125 -16.75 5.51 18.22
C ARG A 125 -16.71 4.91 16.82
N VAL A 126 -15.78 3.99 16.60
CA VAL A 126 -15.78 3.15 15.42
C VAL A 126 -16.73 2.00 15.72
N SER A 127 -17.97 2.10 15.25
CA SER A 127 -18.83 0.93 15.14
C SER A 127 -18.30 0.15 13.95
N GLU A 128 -17.66 -1.00 14.18
CA GLU A 128 -17.43 -2.03 13.16
C GLU A 128 -18.81 -2.55 12.69
N ARG A 129 -19.57 -1.73 11.97
CA ARG A 129 -20.63 -2.25 11.11
C ARG A 129 -19.94 -2.56 9.80
N GLU A 130 -19.47 -3.79 9.68
CA GLU A 130 -19.15 -4.34 8.36
C GLU A 130 -20.36 -4.10 7.47
N GLY A 131 -20.17 -3.34 6.38
CA GLY A 131 -21.20 -3.16 5.38
C GLY A 131 -21.67 -4.52 4.86
N PRO A 132 -22.92 -4.63 4.39
CA PRO A 132 -23.46 -5.89 3.89
C PRO A 132 -22.58 -6.50 2.78
N VAL A 133 -21.95 -5.65 1.96
CA VAL A 133 -20.99 -6.06 0.92
C VAL A 133 -19.72 -6.65 1.52
N ALA A 134 -19.10 -5.97 2.49
CA ALA A 134 -17.88 -6.46 3.14
C ALA A 134 -18.09 -7.81 3.81
N ARG A 135 -19.24 -8.01 4.47
CA ARG A 135 -19.61 -9.27 5.09
C ARG A 135 -19.78 -10.40 4.07
N ALA A 136 -20.45 -10.13 2.95
CA ALA A 136 -20.61 -11.11 1.87
C ALA A 136 -19.26 -11.51 1.25
N MET A 137 -18.37 -10.54 1.02
CA MET A 137 -17.02 -10.80 0.51
C MET A 137 -16.18 -11.62 1.49
N ASN A 138 -16.21 -11.29 2.79
CA ASN A 138 -15.49 -12.04 3.82
C ASN A 138 -16.00 -13.49 3.94
N ALA A 139 -17.32 -13.71 3.87
CA ALA A 139 -17.90 -15.05 3.89
C ALA A 139 -17.51 -15.86 2.65
N GLY A 140 -17.57 -15.26 1.45
CA GLY A 140 -17.14 -15.89 0.21
C GLY A 140 -15.66 -16.23 0.22
N PHE A 141 -14.81 -15.31 0.68
CA PHE A 141 -13.38 -15.52 0.83
C PHE A 141 -13.08 -16.67 1.80
N GLY A 142 -13.74 -16.71 2.96
CA GLY A 142 -13.58 -17.79 3.94
C GLY A 142 -13.95 -19.17 3.38
N TRP A 143 -15.04 -19.25 2.62
CA TRP A 143 -15.45 -20.50 1.96
C TRP A 143 -14.44 -20.95 0.89
N LEU A 144 -14.02 -20.02 0.02
CA LEU A 144 -13.06 -20.31 -1.04
C LEU A 144 -11.69 -20.71 -0.48
N LEU A 145 -11.23 -20.00 0.56
CA LEU A 145 -9.98 -20.30 1.26
C LEU A 145 -10.03 -21.70 1.89
N GLY A 146 -11.13 -22.04 2.56
CA GLY A 146 -11.34 -23.37 3.14
C GLY A 146 -11.30 -24.48 2.09
N ALA A 147 -11.94 -24.26 0.93
CA ALA A 147 -11.88 -25.20 -0.19
C ALA A 147 -10.45 -25.33 -0.75
N ALA A 148 -9.77 -24.20 -1.00
CA ALA A 148 -8.41 -24.17 -1.54
C ALA A 148 -7.40 -24.89 -0.62
N LEU A 149 -7.51 -24.71 0.70
CA LEU A 149 -6.64 -25.38 1.66
C LEU A 149 -6.87 -26.91 1.72
N ARG A 150 -8.11 -27.38 1.53
CA ARG A 150 -8.42 -28.83 1.46
C ARG A 150 -7.77 -29.50 0.25
N VAL A 151 -7.72 -28.82 -0.88
CA VAL A 151 -7.09 -29.32 -2.13
C VAL A 151 -5.73 -28.67 -2.39
N ARG A 152 -4.97 -28.32 -1.34
CA ARG A 152 -3.70 -27.56 -1.45
C ARG A 152 -2.72 -28.06 -2.51
N TRP A 153 -2.60 -29.39 -2.67
CA TRP A 153 -1.68 -29.98 -3.65
C TRP A 153 -2.14 -29.75 -5.09
N LEU A 154 -3.45 -29.77 -5.36
CA LEU A 154 -4.02 -29.42 -6.66
C LEU A 154 -3.85 -27.93 -6.96
N VAL A 155 -4.03 -27.06 -5.96
CA VAL A 155 -3.82 -25.61 -6.11
C VAL A 155 -2.36 -25.32 -6.43
N LEU A 156 -1.42 -25.93 -5.70
CA LEU A 156 0.02 -25.78 -5.97
C LEU A 156 0.42 -26.34 -7.33
N ALA A 157 -0.08 -27.52 -7.70
CA ALA A 157 0.17 -28.11 -9.01
C ALA A 157 -0.39 -27.23 -10.15
N GLY A 158 -1.59 -26.70 -9.98
CA GLY A 158 -2.20 -25.76 -10.93
C GLY A 158 -1.41 -24.46 -11.06
N ALA A 159 -0.98 -23.87 -9.94
CA ALA A 159 -0.13 -22.68 -9.95
C ALA A 159 1.20 -22.94 -10.65
N LEU A 160 1.86 -24.07 -10.36
CA LEU A 160 3.11 -24.45 -11.01
C LEU A 160 2.91 -24.67 -12.51
N LEU A 161 1.83 -25.36 -12.90
CA LEU A 161 1.49 -25.61 -14.30
C LEU A 161 1.24 -24.28 -15.04
N LEU A 162 0.55 -23.32 -14.43
CA LEU A 162 0.35 -21.98 -15.00
C LEU A 162 1.67 -21.23 -15.18
N VAL A 163 2.58 -21.28 -14.21
CA VAL A 163 3.90 -20.66 -14.32
C VAL A 163 4.72 -21.30 -15.45
N VAL A 164 4.73 -22.63 -15.55
CA VAL A 164 5.43 -23.34 -16.62
C VAL A 164 4.81 -23.04 -17.98
N ALA A 165 3.49 -23.02 -18.07
CA ALA A 165 2.77 -22.70 -19.30
C ALA A 165 3.05 -21.26 -19.76
N ALA A 166 3.04 -20.29 -18.83
CA ALA A 166 3.41 -18.90 -19.11
C ALA A 166 4.87 -18.75 -19.55
N GLY A 167 5.78 -19.49 -18.91
CA GLY A 167 7.18 -19.57 -19.32
C GLY A 167 7.33 -20.10 -20.74
N TRP A 168 6.62 -21.18 -21.09
CA TRP A 168 6.64 -21.73 -22.44
C TRP A 168 6.01 -20.75 -23.46
N THR A 169 4.84 -20.18 -23.19
CA THR A 169 4.23 -19.24 -24.15
C THR A 169 5.11 -18.02 -24.38
N SER A 170 5.84 -17.55 -23.36
CA SER A 170 6.83 -16.48 -23.52
C SER A 170 7.96 -16.82 -24.48
N THR A 171 8.38 -18.09 -24.61
CA THR A 171 9.41 -18.47 -25.60
C THR A 171 8.87 -18.54 -27.02
N ARG A 172 7.55 -18.46 -27.21
CA ARG A 172 6.89 -18.37 -28.53
C ARG A 172 6.54 -16.93 -28.92
N LEU A 173 6.75 -15.97 -28.03
CA LEU A 173 6.69 -14.54 -28.34
C LEU A 173 8.05 -14.14 -28.92
N GLY A 174 8.24 -14.43 -30.21
CA GLY A 174 9.38 -14.05 -31.03
C GLY A 174 8.91 -13.78 -32.45
#